data_AF-A0A059G243-F1
#
_entry.id   AF-A0A059G243-F1
#
_cell.length_a   1.000
_cell.length_b   1.000
_cell.length_c   1.000
_cell.angle_alpha   90.00
_cell.angle_beta   90.00
_cell.angle_gamma   90.00
#
_symmetry.space_group_name_H-M   'P 1'
#
loop_
_entity.id
_entity.type
_entity.pdbx_description
1 polymer ?
#
loop_
_entity_poly.entity_id
_entity_poly.type
_entity_poly.pdbx_seq_one_letter_code
_entity_poly.pdbx_strand_id
1 'polypeptide(L)'
;MKPPKFLGGASDLASPQGIEKELAVNAISTAGYEGRLISSDMSLETDTRLDHRLKKALDGLGLLGNAAPAEISRLDDHQAVVAAVKAQHEGFGALYEALPNDLVRDPVLGYTTHDVPTEDGHTVAVRVYRGAGAGQKVPCVIYYHGGGMVILDAFAKVHDRWCQDLAATGLVVVAVNYRNGYTEQGLHPFPTGLNDCFAALRWVNSRRESLGISKIMLQGESGGGNLALASALKAMKEGCIDAVDGVYANVPYISGGYSWDEGRKRAELPSLIASNGYFIECSQMDLLVAIYDPAGDNAENPLCWPYFAKERDLTGLPPHVIAVNELDPLRDEGIAFYRKLLAAGVLARARTNHGLVHAADLIFRQAIPDIYLASISDIASFARSL
;
A
#
# COMPACT_ATOMS: atom_id res chain seq x y z
N MET A 1 -83.31 -1.00 31.84
CA MET A 1 -83.43 -0.02 30.74
C MET A 1 -82.17 0.83 30.73
N LYS A 2 -81.35 0.74 29.68
CA LYS A 2 -80.17 1.61 29.51
C LYS A 2 -80.60 2.93 28.84
N PRO A 3 -80.10 4.10 29.30
CA PRO A 3 -80.12 5.32 28.51
C PRO A 3 -78.78 5.55 27.76
N PRO A 4 -78.72 6.56 26.85
CA PRO A 4 -77.75 6.60 25.74
C PRO A 4 -76.67 7.70 25.83
N LYS A 5 -75.58 7.46 25.07
CA LYS A 5 -74.70 8.34 24.24
C LYS A 5 -74.29 9.79 24.66
N PHE A 6 -72.95 9.97 24.67
CA PHE A 6 -72.06 11.05 24.14
C PHE A 6 -72.07 12.49 24.71
N LEU A 7 -70.89 13.00 25.15
CA LEU A 7 -70.05 14.05 24.47
C LEU A 7 -68.95 14.64 25.41
N GLY A 8 -67.80 15.00 24.81
CA GLY A 8 -66.73 15.89 25.34
C GLY A 8 -65.56 15.15 26.01
N GLY A 9 -64.27 15.36 25.71
CA GLY A 9 -63.55 16.43 25.03
C GLY A 9 -62.27 16.73 25.82
N ALA A 10 -61.14 16.98 25.13
CA ALA A 10 -59.83 17.45 25.63
C ALA A 10 -59.01 16.42 26.45
N SER A 11 -57.96 15.81 25.89
CA SER A 11 -56.57 16.32 25.65
C SER A 11 -55.68 16.30 26.90
N ASP A 12 -54.41 15.99 26.67
CA ASP A 12 -53.24 16.17 27.54
C ASP A 12 -52.99 15.11 28.63
N LEU A 13 -51.80 14.52 28.81
CA LEU A 13 -50.45 14.76 28.26
C LEU A 13 -49.68 13.44 28.27
N ALA A 14 -48.95 13.19 27.18
CA ALA A 14 -47.84 12.25 27.15
C ALA A 14 -46.80 12.69 28.18
N SER A 15 -46.48 11.83 29.14
CA SER A 15 -45.38 12.07 30.08
C SER A 15 -44.03 12.05 29.32
N PRO A 16 -43.09 12.98 29.58
CA PRO A 16 -41.78 13.01 28.92
C PRO A 16 -40.94 11.73 29.11
N GLN A 17 -41.31 10.89 30.08
CA GLN A 17 -40.60 9.67 30.46
C GLN A 17 -40.89 8.46 29.55
N GLY A 18 -41.88 8.57 28.65
CA GLY A 18 -42.24 7.50 27.72
C GLY A 18 -41.46 7.53 26.39
N ILE A 19 -41.01 8.71 25.97
CA ILE A 19 -40.34 8.91 24.66
C ILE A 19 -38.83 8.62 24.75
N GLU A 20 -38.21 8.83 25.92
CA GLU A 20 -36.79 8.48 26.12
C GLU A 20 -36.52 6.97 26.21
N LYS A 21 -37.54 6.15 26.49
CA LYS A 21 -37.39 4.68 26.55
C LYS A 21 -37.53 3.99 25.19
N GLU A 22 -38.06 4.66 24.18
CA GLU A 22 -38.20 4.11 22.82
C GLU A 22 -37.03 4.50 21.90
N LEU A 23 -36.21 5.48 22.29
CA LEU A 23 -34.95 5.85 21.63
C LEU A 23 -33.73 5.06 22.12
N ALA A 24 -33.90 4.18 23.12
CA ALA A 24 -32.85 3.35 23.69
C ALA A 24 -32.83 1.91 23.13
N VAL A 25 -33.46 1.67 21.97
CA VAL A 25 -33.43 0.40 21.26
C VAL A 25 -32.54 0.56 20.02
N ASN A 26 -31.36 -0.05 20.05
CA ASN A 26 -30.30 -0.09 19.03
C ASN A 26 -29.21 1.01 19.06
N ALA A 27 -28.70 1.36 20.25
CA ALA A 27 -27.27 1.71 20.31
C ALA A 27 -26.47 0.41 20.10
N ILE A 28 -26.19 0.05 18.84
CA ILE A 28 -25.18 -0.96 18.55
C ILE A 28 -23.91 -0.46 19.24
N SER A 29 -23.38 -1.25 20.17
CA SER A 29 -22.11 -0.94 20.81
C SER A 29 -21.07 -0.72 19.72
N THR A 30 -20.61 0.51 19.56
CA THR A 30 -19.50 0.86 18.66
C THR A 30 -18.15 0.39 19.21
N ALA A 31 -18.14 -0.22 20.40
CA ALA A 31 -16.93 -0.81 20.98
C ALA A 31 -16.36 -1.88 20.04
N GLY A 32 -15.18 -1.60 19.48
CA GLY A 32 -14.48 -2.47 18.54
C GLY A 32 -14.67 -2.13 17.06
N TYR A 33 -15.56 -1.20 16.71
CA TYR A 33 -15.67 -0.63 15.37
C TYR A 33 -14.87 0.67 15.26
N GLU A 34 -14.50 1.04 14.04
CA GLU A 34 -13.68 2.22 13.74
C GLU A 34 -14.06 2.82 12.38
N GLY A 35 -13.72 4.09 12.17
CA GLY A 35 -13.89 4.75 10.87
C GLY A 35 -15.32 4.64 10.35
N ARG A 36 -15.43 4.30 9.06
CA ARG A 36 -16.71 4.13 8.35
C ARG A 36 -17.52 2.90 8.75
N LEU A 37 -16.98 2.02 9.61
CA LEU A 37 -17.78 0.97 10.26
C LEU A 37 -18.61 1.53 11.43
N ILE A 38 -18.21 2.65 12.03
CA ILE A 38 -19.01 3.38 13.03
C ILE A 38 -20.06 4.23 12.31
N SER A 39 -19.63 5.02 11.32
CA SER A 39 -20.51 5.96 10.60
C SER A 39 -20.12 6.03 9.13
N SER A 40 -21.02 5.65 8.23
CA SER A 40 -20.71 5.51 6.79
C SER A 40 -20.30 6.83 6.10
N ASP A 41 -20.65 7.97 6.70
CA ASP A 41 -20.29 9.33 6.29
C ASP A 41 -18.97 9.84 6.89
N MET A 42 -18.32 9.07 7.78
CA MET A 42 -17.04 9.47 8.35
C MET A 42 -15.99 9.68 7.25
N SER A 43 -15.18 10.72 7.41
CA SER A 43 -14.10 11.13 6.50
C SER A 43 -12.85 11.46 7.30
N LEU A 44 -11.75 11.77 6.60
CA LEU A 44 -10.51 12.26 7.25
C LEU A 44 -10.71 13.60 7.97
N GLU A 45 -11.73 14.37 7.59
CA GLU A 45 -12.11 15.58 8.30
C GLU A 45 -12.65 15.29 9.71
N THR A 46 -13.41 14.20 9.87
CA THR A 46 -14.12 13.88 11.12
C THR A 46 -13.47 12.74 11.92
N ASP A 47 -12.61 11.93 11.31
CA ASP A 47 -11.88 10.87 12.01
C ASP A 47 -10.79 11.45 12.93
N THR A 48 -11.03 11.36 14.23
CA THR A 48 -10.14 11.92 15.26
C THR A 48 -8.77 11.23 15.37
N ARG A 49 -8.56 10.11 14.68
CA ARG A 49 -7.29 9.38 14.70
C ARG A 49 -6.23 10.04 13.80
N LEU A 50 -6.63 10.82 12.80
CA LEU A 50 -5.73 11.42 11.83
C LEU A 50 -4.71 12.36 12.50
N ASP A 51 -3.43 12.21 12.17
CA ASP A 51 -2.37 13.12 12.64
C ASP A 51 -2.70 14.55 12.19
N HIS A 52 -2.75 15.48 13.14
CA HIS A 52 -3.16 16.87 12.88
C HIS A 52 -2.29 17.60 11.84
N ARG A 53 -1.01 17.21 11.68
CA ARG A 53 -0.09 17.79 10.70
C ARG A 53 -0.38 17.26 9.31
N LEU A 54 -0.63 15.94 9.22
CA LEU A 54 -1.08 15.31 7.98
C LEU A 54 -2.45 15.86 7.58
N LYS A 55 -3.38 16.03 8.53
CA LYS A 55 -4.68 16.68 8.31
C LYS A 55 -4.52 18.04 7.64
N LYS A 56 -3.65 18.90 8.17
CA LYS A 56 -3.37 20.22 7.58
C LYS A 56 -2.83 20.13 6.15
N ALA A 57 -1.96 19.16 5.87
CA ALA A 57 -1.41 18.96 4.53
C ALA A 57 -2.48 18.47 3.54
N LEU A 58 -3.31 17.50 3.95
CA LEU A 58 -4.42 17.00 3.15
C LEU A 58 -5.48 18.07 2.90
N ASP A 59 -5.78 18.90 3.90
CA ASP A 59 -6.69 20.06 3.76
C ASP A 59 -6.22 21.03 2.68
N GLY A 60 -4.94 21.39 2.71
CA GLY A 60 -4.33 22.26 1.70
C GLY A 60 -4.36 21.68 0.26
N LEU A 61 -4.60 20.37 0.13
CA LEU A 61 -4.74 19.67 -1.14
C LEU A 61 -6.19 19.32 -1.48
N GLY A 62 -7.15 19.64 -0.61
CA GLY A 62 -8.56 19.25 -0.78
C GLY A 62 -8.83 17.75 -0.61
N LEU A 63 -7.99 17.04 0.14
CA LEU A 63 -8.01 15.57 0.31
C LEU A 63 -8.53 15.10 1.67
N LEU A 64 -9.26 15.93 2.42
CA LEU A 64 -9.93 15.52 3.66
C LEU A 64 -11.26 14.81 3.45
N GLY A 65 -11.90 15.04 2.30
CA GLY A 65 -13.07 14.28 1.88
C GLY A 65 -12.72 12.84 1.53
N ASN A 66 -13.74 11.97 1.51
CA ASN A 66 -13.56 10.64 0.96
C ASN A 66 -13.32 10.75 -0.55
N ALA A 67 -12.29 10.05 -1.05
CA ALA A 67 -12.07 9.88 -2.48
C ALA A 67 -13.34 9.31 -3.13
N ALA A 68 -13.73 9.89 -4.26
CA ALA A 68 -14.95 9.51 -4.96
C ALA A 68 -14.83 8.08 -5.51
N PRO A 69 -15.91 7.27 -5.42
CA PRO A 69 -15.96 6.00 -6.13
C PRO A 69 -15.73 6.18 -7.63
N ALA A 70 -15.22 5.15 -8.29
CA ALA A 70 -15.11 5.13 -9.74
C ALA A 70 -16.51 5.23 -10.38
N GLU A 71 -16.63 6.03 -11.44
CA GLU A 71 -17.87 6.15 -12.21
C GLU A 71 -18.17 4.91 -13.06
N ILE A 72 -17.15 4.07 -13.25
CA ILE A 72 -17.19 2.80 -13.98
C ILE A 72 -16.68 1.66 -13.10
N SER A 73 -17.04 0.44 -13.48
CA SER A 73 -16.57 -0.81 -12.90
C SER A 73 -15.58 -1.50 -13.84
N ARG A 74 -14.91 -2.54 -13.34
CA ARG A 74 -14.07 -3.43 -14.17
C ARG A 74 -14.81 -4.18 -15.27
N LEU A 75 -16.14 -4.26 -15.19
CA LEU A 75 -16.98 -4.99 -16.15
C LEU A 75 -17.41 -4.11 -17.33
N ASP A 76 -17.14 -2.81 -17.25
CA ASP A 76 -17.41 -1.87 -18.33
C ASP A 76 -16.40 -2.02 -19.48
N ASP A 77 -16.58 -1.23 -20.53
CA ASP A 77 -15.73 -1.28 -21.73
C ASP A 77 -14.24 -1.14 -21.37
N HIS A 78 -13.42 -2.03 -21.95
CA HIS A 78 -12.00 -2.10 -21.61
C HIS A 78 -11.25 -0.78 -21.91
N GLN A 79 -11.62 -0.05 -22.97
CA GLN A 79 -10.98 1.24 -23.25
C GLN A 79 -11.38 2.31 -22.24
N ALA A 80 -12.61 2.26 -21.72
CA ALA A 80 -13.02 3.13 -20.62
C ALA A 80 -12.24 2.84 -19.33
N VAL A 81 -12.02 1.55 -19.00
CA VAL A 81 -11.19 1.14 -17.86
C VAL A 81 -9.74 1.65 -18.03
N VAL A 82 -9.14 1.46 -19.21
CA VAL A 82 -7.78 1.96 -19.51
C VAL A 82 -7.72 3.49 -19.39
N ALA A 83 -8.72 4.22 -19.91
CA ALA A 83 -8.77 5.67 -19.81
C ALA A 83 -8.89 6.16 -18.36
N ALA A 84 -9.69 5.48 -17.53
CA ALA A 84 -9.80 5.78 -16.11
C ALA A 84 -8.48 5.51 -15.37
N VAL A 85 -7.78 4.41 -15.68
CA VAL A 85 -6.47 4.11 -15.09
C VAL A 85 -5.40 5.11 -15.55
N LYS A 86 -5.43 5.56 -16.80
CA LYS A 86 -4.59 6.67 -17.28
C LYS A 86 -4.84 7.95 -16.48
N ALA A 87 -6.10 8.32 -16.26
CA ALA A 87 -6.44 9.50 -15.46
C ALA A 87 -5.94 9.37 -14.01
N GLN A 88 -6.01 8.17 -13.41
CA GLN A 88 -5.40 7.90 -12.11
C GLN A 88 -3.87 8.07 -12.13
N HIS A 89 -3.20 7.56 -13.17
CA HIS A 89 -1.75 7.72 -13.34
C HIS A 89 -1.35 9.20 -13.39
N GLU A 90 -2.03 10.00 -14.21
CA GLU A 90 -1.78 11.43 -14.36
C GLU A 90 -2.11 12.19 -13.06
N GLY A 91 -3.22 11.87 -12.40
CA GLY A 91 -3.64 12.52 -11.17
C GLY A 91 -2.66 12.32 -10.00
N PHE A 92 -2.26 11.07 -9.74
CA PHE A 92 -1.26 10.79 -8.70
C PHE A 92 0.13 11.30 -9.09
N GLY A 93 0.51 11.22 -10.38
CA GLY A 93 1.75 11.80 -10.87
C GLY A 93 1.83 13.31 -10.63
N ALA A 94 0.76 14.05 -10.94
CA ALA A 94 0.65 15.48 -10.68
C ALA A 94 0.67 15.81 -9.19
N LEU A 95 -0.01 15.01 -8.35
CA LEU A 95 0.05 15.15 -6.90
C LEU A 95 1.50 15.00 -6.39
N TYR A 96 2.20 13.95 -6.80
CA TYR A 96 3.57 13.69 -6.37
C TYR A 96 4.53 14.78 -6.82
N GLU A 97 4.31 15.34 -8.02
CA GLU A 97 5.08 16.47 -8.52
C GLU A 97 4.74 17.79 -7.81
N ALA A 98 3.51 17.97 -7.33
CA ALA A 98 3.13 19.17 -6.59
C ALA A 98 3.62 19.17 -5.13
N LEU A 99 3.82 17.99 -4.53
CA LEU A 99 4.23 17.88 -3.14
C LEU A 99 5.60 18.50 -2.88
N PRO A 100 5.75 19.34 -1.83
CA PRO A 100 7.05 19.88 -1.47
C PRO A 100 7.85 18.77 -0.79
N ASN A 101 8.96 18.34 -1.42
CA ASN A 101 9.66 17.11 -1.04
C ASN A 101 11.07 17.34 -0.47
N ASP A 102 11.66 18.51 -0.77
CA ASP A 102 12.99 18.87 -0.29
C ASP A 102 12.95 19.41 1.13
N LEU A 103 13.86 18.95 2.00
CA LEU A 103 14.12 19.54 3.31
C LEU A 103 15.47 20.27 3.31
N VAL A 104 15.62 21.28 4.18
CA VAL A 104 16.81 22.16 4.23
C VAL A 104 18.14 21.41 4.38
N ARG A 105 18.13 20.21 4.98
CA ARG A 105 19.32 19.40 5.24
C ARG A 105 19.38 18.13 4.41
N ASP A 106 18.72 18.14 3.26
CA ASP A 106 18.71 16.98 2.40
C ASP A 106 20.10 16.66 1.86
N PRO A 107 20.56 15.40 1.99
CA PRO A 107 21.75 14.97 1.29
C PRO A 107 21.49 15.06 -0.22
N VAL A 108 22.47 15.59 -0.93
CA VAL A 108 22.55 15.54 -2.39
C VAL A 108 23.32 14.29 -2.75
N LEU A 109 22.61 13.23 -3.15
CA LEU A 109 23.22 11.99 -3.62
C LEU A 109 23.04 11.85 -5.12
N GLY A 110 24.13 11.58 -5.82
CA GLY A 110 24.07 11.13 -7.21
C GLY A 110 23.63 9.68 -7.32
N TYR A 111 23.21 9.28 -8.51
CA TYR A 111 22.94 7.89 -8.88
C TYR A 111 23.65 7.54 -10.19
N THR A 112 23.76 6.24 -10.45
CA THR A 112 24.13 5.72 -11.77
C THR A 112 22.95 4.94 -12.36
N THR A 113 22.75 5.05 -13.67
CA THR A 113 21.70 4.29 -14.37
C THR A 113 22.30 3.07 -15.04
N HIS A 114 21.59 1.95 -14.99
CA HIS A 114 21.95 0.71 -15.66
C HIS A 114 20.73 0.12 -16.36
N ASP A 115 20.95 -0.50 -17.52
CA ASP A 115 19.93 -1.26 -18.24
C ASP A 115 20.07 -2.73 -17.88
N VAL A 116 19.02 -3.29 -17.27
CA VAL A 116 18.98 -4.70 -16.85
C VAL A 116 18.22 -5.51 -17.89
N PRO A 117 18.85 -6.49 -18.56
CA PRO A 117 18.15 -7.34 -19.51
C PRO A 117 17.15 -8.25 -18.80
N THR A 118 16.01 -8.47 -19.44
CA THR A 118 14.94 -9.37 -19.01
C THR A 118 14.82 -10.54 -19.99
N GLU A 119 14.13 -11.60 -19.59
CA GLU A 119 14.06 -12.85 -20.37
C GLU A 119 13.31 -12.71 -21.69
N ASP A 120 12.39 -11.75 -21.80
CA ASP A 120 11.63 -11.46 -23.03
C ASP A 120 12.36 -10.49 -23.98
N GLY A 121 13.63 -10.15 -23.68
CA GLY A 121 14.45 -9.27 -24.50
C GLY A 121 14.25 -7.78 -24.25
N HIS A 122 13.41 -7.39 -23.27
CA HIS A 122 13.31 -6.00 -22.82
C HIS A 122 14.47 -5.61 -21.89
N THR A 123 14.66 -4.32 -21.67
CA THR A 123 15.65 -3.77 -20.72
C THR A 123 14.97 -2.87 -19.71
N VAL A 124 15.11 -3.21 -18.43
CA VAL A 124 14.57 -2.45 -17.30
C VAL A 124 15.62 -1.45 -16.83
N ALA A 125 15.27 -0.18 -16.81
CA ALA A 125 16.14 0.86 -16.27
C ALA A 125 16.16 0.77 -14.73
N VAL A 126 17.36 0.74 -14.14
CA VAL A 126 17.54 0.82 -12.69
C VAL A 126 18.45 2.00 -12.34
N ARG A 127 18.12 2.70 -11.24
CA ARG A 127 19.01 3.70 -10.63
C ARG A 127 19.65 3.13 -9.38
N VAL A 128 20.97 3.23 -9.32
CA VAL A 128 21.77 2.81 -8.16
C VAL A 128 22.24 4.05 -7.42
N TYR A 129 21.71 4.23 -6.21
CA TYR A 129 22.11 5.26 -5.25
C TYR A 129 23.08 4.66 -4.25
N ARG A 130 24.08 5.44 -3.84
CA ARG A 130 25.08 4.99 -2.86
C ARG A 130 25.33 6.07 -1.82
N GLY A 131 25.13 5.72 -0.55
CA GLY A 131 25.56 6.55 0.58
C GLY A 131 27.08 6.72 0.67
N ALA A 132 27.54 7.73 1.40
CA ALA A 132 28.97 7.94 1.65
C ALA A 132 29.55 6.76 2.48
N GLY A 133 30.68 6.19 2.03
CA GLY A 133 31.30 5.02 2.67
C GLY A 133 32.20 4.23 1.71
N ALA A 134 33.20 4.88 1.14
CA ALA A 134 34.06 4.25 0.13
C ALA A 134 34.81 3.02 0.67
N GLY A 135 34.76 1.91 -0.07
CA GLY A 135 35.58 0.72 0.16
C GLY A 135 34.98 -0.38 1.05
N GLN A 136 33.79 -0.19 1.63
CA GLN A 136 33.12 -1.24 2.42
C GLN A 136 31.88 -1.79 1.70
N LYS A 137 31.63 -3.09 1.87
CA LYS A 137 30.36 -3.70 1.46
C LYS A 137 29.26 -3.32 2.45
N VAL A 138 28.13 -2.86 1.94
CA VAL A 138 26.97 -2.46 2.74
C VAL A 138 25.71 -3.20 2.29
N PRO A 139 24.65 -3.28 3.12
CA PRO A 139 23.39 -3.84 2.68
C PRO A 139 22.81 -3.04 1.51
N CYS A 140 22.14 -3.77 0.60
CA CYS A 140 21.43 -3.24 -0.54
C CYS A 140 19.93 -3.34 -0.33
N VAL A 141 19.22 -2.26 -0.61
CA VAL A 141 17.76 -2.26 -0.76
C VAL A 141 17.44 -2.27 -2.25
N ILE A 142 16.75 -3.30 -2.72
CA ILE A 142 16.11 -3.25 -4.05
C ILE A 142 14.71 -2.69 -3.83
N TYR A 143 14.48 -1.50 -4.36
CA TYR A 143 13.24 -0.77 -4.17
C TYR A 143 12.31 -0.95 -5.37
N TYR A 144 11.07 -1.36 -5.07
CA TYR A 144 9.95 -1.43 -5.99
C TYR A 144 8.92 -0.37 -5.56
N HIS A 145 8.55 0.53 -6.47
CA HIS A 145 7.61 1.61 -6.17
C HIS A 145 6.15 1.12 -6.13
N GLY A 146 5.26 1.89 -5.49
CA GLY A 146 3.82 1.64 -5.49
C GLY A 146 3.11 2.13 -6.75
N GLY A 147 1.77 2.22 -6.68
CA GLY A 147 0.91 2.46 -7.83
C GLY A 147 0.19 1.20 -8.32
N GLY A 148 -0.11 0.27 -7.42
CA GLY A 148 -0.90 -0.94 -7.71
C GLY A 148 -0.29 -1.84 -8.78
N MET A 149 1.03 -1.80 -8.99
CA MET A 149 1.77 -2.48 -10.07
C MET A 149 1.36 -2.02 -11.49
N VAL A 150 0.55 -0.96 -11.60
CA VAL A 150 -0.17 -0.56 -12.82
C VAL A 150 0.16 0.86 -13.24
N ILE A 151 0.53 1.74 -12.32
CA ILE A 151 0.79 3.17 -12.59
C ILE A 151 2.01 3.67 -11.82
N LEU A 152 2.38 4.93 -12.08
CA LEU A 152 3.50 5.70 -11.47
C LEU A 152 4.88 5.30 -12.00
N ASP A 153 5.93 5.96 -11.50
CA ASP A 153 7.29 5.77 -12.00
C ASP A 153 8.26 5.70 -10.81
N ALA A 154 9.22 4.78 -10.84
CA ALA A 154 10.22 4.60 -9.79
C ALA A 154 11.07 5.85 -9.54
N PHE A 155 11.17 6.71 -10.53
CA PHE A 155 11.99 7.91 -10.58
C PHE A 155 11.17 9.20 -10.41
N ALA A 156 9.87 9.09 -10.14
CA ALA A 156 9.05 10.22 -9.71
C ALA A 156 9.65 10.86 -8.45
N LYS A 157 9.47 12.17 -8.30
CA LYS A 157 10.12 12.99 -7.26
C LYS A 157 10.04 12.39 -5.85
N VAL A 158 8.87 11.86 -5.48
CA VAL A 158 8.61 11.25 -4.16
C VAL A 158 9.43 9.96 -3.96
N HIS A 159 9.44 9.07 -4.94
CA HIS A 159 10.17 7.80 -4.90
C HIS A 159 11.69 7.99 -5.00
N ASP A 160 12.14 8.92 -5.84
CA ASP A 160 13.56 9.25 -6.00
C ASP A 160 14.13 9.80 -4.68
N ARG A 161 13.42 10.71 -4.01
CA ARG A 161 13.78 11.20 -2.67
C ARG A 161 13.83 10.07 -1.63
N TRP A 162 12.85 9.17 -1.63
CA TRP A 162 12.85 8.00 -0.75
C TRP A 162 14.11 7.15 -0.92
N CYS A 163 14.50 6.88 -2.17
CA CYS A 163 15.72 6.13 -2.47
C CYS A 163 16.99 6.87 -2.04
N GLN A 164 17.04 8.19 -2.26
CA GLN A 164 18.15 9.02 -1.79
C GLN A 164 18.26 9.01 -0.26
N ASP A 165 17.15 9.15 0.48
CA ASP A 165 17.16 9.15 1.94
C ASP A 165 17.57 7.79 2.52
N LEU A 166 17.09 6.69 1.95
CA LEU A 166 17.54 5.35 2.31
C LEU A 166 19.05 5.19 2.06
N ALA A 167 19.53 5.59 0.89
CA ALA A 167 20.95 5.51 0.55
C ALA A 167 21.80 6.37 1.49
N ALA A 168 21.32 7.54 1.89
CA ALA A 168 22.00 8.45 2.82
C ALA A 168 22.23 7.84 4.21
N THR A 169 21.46 6.80 4.58
CA THR A 169 21.72 6.04 5.80
C THR A 169 22.93 5.09 5.72
N GLY A 170 23.67 5.09 4.60
CA GLY A 170 24.83 4.23 4.37
C GLY A 170 24.49 2.91 3.67
N LEU A 171 23.41 2.88 2.89
CA LEU A 171 22.98 1.72 2.10
C LEU A 171 23.33 1.91 0.62
N VAL A 172 23.34 0.80 -0.12
CA VAL A 172 23.11 0.83 -1.57
C VAL A 172 21.60 0.72 -1.78
N VAL A 173 21.03 1.55 -2.67
CA VAL A 173 19.62 1.44 -3.06
C VAL A 173 19.55 1.29 -4.56
N VAL A 174 18.80 0.29 -5.03
CA VAL A 174 18.55 0.03 -6.45
C VAL A 174 17.06 0.23 -6.70
N ALA A 175 16.69 1.38 -7.25
CA ALA A 175 15.32 1.66 -7.66
C ALA A 175 15.06 1.03 -9.03
N VAL A 176 14.03 0.19 -9.13
CA VAL A 176 13.71 -0.57 -10.34
C VAL A 176 12.51 0.05 -11.05
N ASN A 177 12.70 0.56 -12.26
CA ASN A 177 11.62 1.10 -13.08
C ASN A 177 11.01 -0.02 -13.94
N TYR A 178 10.33 -0.95 -13.27
CA TYR A 178 9.69 -2.10 -13.91
C TYR A 178 8.55 -1.67 -14.84
N ARG A 179 8.18 -2.51 -15.82
CA ARG A 179 7.00 -2.26 -16.64
C ARG A 179 5.73 -2.39 -15.81
N ASN A 180 5.01 -1.28 -15.71
CA ASN A 180 3.68 -1.22 -15.13
C ASN A 180 2.62 -1.92 -15.98
N GLY A 181 1.55 -2.38 -15.34
CA GLY A 181 0.31 -2.84 -15.99
C GLY A 181 -0.22 -1.87 -17.04
N TYR A 182 -0.13 -0.56 -16.80
CA TYR A 182 -0.39 0.49 -17.79
C TYR A 182 0.89 1.30 -18.06
N THR A 183 1.17 1.55 -19.34
CA THR A 183 2.12 2.56 -19.80
C THR A 183 1.54 3.31 -20.99
N GLU A 184 2.10 4.47 -21.33
CA GLU A 184 1.73 5.18 -22.56
C GLU A 184 2.01 4.36 -23.84
N GLN A 185 2.84 3.32 -23.76
CA GLN A 185 3.20 2.46 -24.90
C GLN A 185 2.31 1.21 -25.02
N GLY A 186 1.54 0.89 -23.98
CA GLY A 186 0.67 -0.29 -23.96
C GLY A 186 0.45 -0.88 -22.58
N LEU A 187 -0.28 -1.99 -22.55
CA LEU A 187 -0.60 -2.73 -21.34
C LEU A 187 0.37 -3.90 -21.14
N HIS A 188 0.81 -4.08 -19.90
CA HIS A 188 1.74 -5.14 -19.50
C HIS A 188 1.19 -5.88 -18.28
N PRO A 189 0.16 -6.74 -18.45
CA PRO A 189 -0.45 -7.44 -17.33
C PRO A 189 0.56 -8.35 -16.60
N PHE A 190 0.14 -8.84 -15.44
CA PHE A 190 0.85 -9.88 -14.70
C PHE A 190 1.24 -11.04 -15.65
N PRO A 191 2.47 -11.57 -15.59
CA PRO A 191 3.53 -11.30 -14.60
C PRO A 191 4.61 -10.31 -15.07
N THR A 192 4.34 -9.41 -16.02
CA THR A 192 5.40 -8.61 -16.69
C THR A 192 6.26 -7.81 -15.70
N GLY A 193 5.65 -6.94 -14.88
CA GLY A 193 6.39 -6.17 -13.87
C GLY A 193 7.09 -7.02 -12.80
N LEU A 194 6.51 -8.18 -12.44
CA LEU A 194 7.16 -9.13 -11.52
C LEU A 194 8.43 -9.75 -12.14
N ASN A 195 8.39 -10.11 -13.41
CA ASN A 195 9.56 -10.64 -14.12
C ASN A 195 10.67 -9.59 -14.22
N ASP A 196 10.32 -8.32 -14.44
CA ASP A 196 11.27 -7.19 -14.44
C ASP A 196 11.93 -7.01 -13.06
N CYS A 197 11.13 -7.03 -11.98
CA CYS A 197 11.63 -6.97 -10.61
C CYS A 197 12.59 -8.13 -10.28
N PHE A 198 12.25 -9.33 -10.75
CA PHE A 198 13.05 -10.52 -10.54
C PHE A 198 14.34 -10.53 -11.36
N ALA A 199 14.31 -10.00 -12.59
CA ALA A 199 15.50 -9.78 -13.39
C ALA A 199 16.46 -8.78 -12.71
N ALA A 200 15.93 -7.71 -12.13
CA ALA A 200 16.71 -6.77 -11.32
C ALA A 200 17.33 -7.45 -10.09
N LEU A 201 16.58 -8.27 -9.35
CA LEU A 201 17.12 -9.07 -8.24
C LEU A 201 18.30 -9.95 -8.69
N ARG A 202 18.14 -10.71 -9.78
CA ARG A 202 19.22 -11.55 -10.32
C ARG A 202 20.43 -10.73 -10.74
N TRP A 203 20.21 -9.58 -11.38
CA TRP A 203 21.27 -8.68 -11.82
C TRP A 203 22.05 -8.12 -10.62
N VAL A 204 21.37 -7.62 -9.59
CA VAL A 204 22.01 -7.11 -8.36
C VAL A 204 22.78 -8.22 -7.67
N ASN A 205 22.19 -9.41 -7.52
CA ASN A 205 22.85 -10.56 -6.90
C ASN A 205 24.14 -10.98 -7.63
N SER A 206 24.12 -10.94 -8.98
CA SER A 206 25.31 -11.24 -9.79
C SER A 206 26.42 -10.18 -9.69
N ARG A 207 26.10 -8.99 -9.16
CA ARG A 207 27.00 -7.82 -9.10
C ARG A 207 27.31 -7.39 -7.68
N ARG A 208 27.10 -8.25 -6.68
CA ARG A 208 27.38 -7.93 -5.27
C ARG A 208 28.77 -7.32 -5.06
N GLU A 209 29.80 -7.87 -5.72
CA GLU A 209 31.16 -7.34 -5.60
C GLU A 209 31.33 -5.94 -6.20
N SER A 210 30.93 -5.75 -7.47
CA SER A 210 31.12 -4.47 -8.17
C SER A 210 30.25 -3.36 -7.62
N LEU A 211 29.08 -3.71 -7.06
CA LEU A 211 28.21 -2.79 -6.35
C LEU A 211 28.57 -2.64 -4.87
N GLY A 212 29.52 -3.42 -4.34
CA GLY A 212 29.91 -3.40 -2.92
C GLY A 212 28.74 -3.68 -1.98
N ILE A 213 28.03 -4.79 -2.23
CA ILE A 213 26.83 -5.21 -1.52
C ILE A 213 27.17 -6.40 -0.62
N SER A 214 26.77 -6.35 0.65
CA SER A 214 26.88 -7.47 1.60
C SER A 214 25.63 -8.35 1.61
N LYS A 215 24.46 -7.71 1.67
CA LYS A 215 23.13 -8.30 1.86
C LYS A 215 22.14 -7.68 0.88
N ILE A 216 21.11 -8.41 0.45
CA ILE A 216 20.05 -7.91 -0.42
C ILE A 216 18.72 -8.01 0.32
N MET A 217 18.08 -6.86 0.52
CA MET A 217 16.73 -6.74 1.04
C MET A 217 15.79 -6.24 -0.06
N LEU A 218 14.64 -6.89 -0.22
CA LEU A 218 13.58 -6.39 -1.08
C LEU A 218 12.71 -5.41 -0.29
N GLN A 219 12.40 -4.25 -0.87
CA GLN A 219 11.55 -3.26 -0.23
C GLN A 219 10.59 -2.60 -1.23
N GLY A 220 9.41 -2.22 -0.76
CA GLY A 220 8.48 -1.42 -1.54
C GLY A 220 7.25 -1.04 -0.72
N GLU A 221 6.47 -0.08 -1.22
CA GLU A 221 5.19 0.31 -0.63
C GLU A 221 4.01 -0.05 -1.55
N SER A 222 2.84 -0.33 -0.99
CA SER A 222 1.62 -0.55 -1.77
C SER A 222 1.80 -1.67 -2.80
N GLY A 223 1.65 -1.37 -4.10
CA GLY A 223 1.94 -2.31 -5.18
C GLY A 223 3.42 -2.74 -5.27
N GLY A 224 4.35 -1.89 -4.85
CA GLY A 224 5.76 -2.25 -4.68
C GLY A 224 5.96 -3.21 -3.51
N GLY A 225 5.15 -3.06 -2.45
CA GLY A 225 5.08 -4.02 -1.35
C GLY A 225 4.60 -5.39 -1.81
N ASN A 226 3.62 -5.44 -2.73
CA ASN A 226 3.24 -6.67 -3.41
C ASN A 226 4.43 -7.26 -4.19
N LEU A 227 5.06 -6.49 -5.08
CA LEU A 227 6.17 -6.96 -5.88
C LEU A 227 7.36 -7.42 -5.02
N ALA A 228 7.62 -6.81 -3.87
CA ALA A 228 8.65 -7.26 -2.94
C ALA A 228 8.34 -8.66 -2.37
N LEU A 229 7.11 -8.86 -1.90
CA LEU A 229 6.64 -10.15 -1.38
C LEU A 229 6.59 -11.22 -2.49
N ALA A 230 6.00 -10.89 -3.64
CA ALA A 230 5.90 -11.77 -4.79
C ALA A 230 7.27 -12.14 -5.38
N SER A 231 8.24 -11.23 -5.38
CA SER A 231 9.61 -11.52 -5.82
C SER A 231 10.31 -12.52 -4.89
N ALA A 232 10.10 -12.44 -3.57
CA ALA A 232 10.61 -13.43 -2.63
C ALA A 232 9.92 -14.80 -2.82
N LEU A 233 8.60 -14.82 -3.01
CA LEU A 233 7.85 -16.05 -3.34
C LEU A 233 8.33 -16.67 -4.66
N LYS A 234 8.59 -15.86 -5.69
CA LYS A 234 9.14 -16.31 -6.97
C LYS A 234 10.55 -16.87 -6.79
N ALA A 235 11.42 -16.21 -6.00
CA ALA A 235 12.75 -16.71 -5.67
C ALA A 235 12.70 -18.06 -4.95
N MET A 236 11.75 -18.25 -4.03
CA MET A 236 11.50 -19.54 -3.39
C MET A 236 11.09 -20.61 -4.41
N LYS A 237 10.12 -20.29 -5.27
CA LYS A 237 9.61 -21.21 -6.30
C LYS A 237 10.69 -21.62 -7.32
N GLU A 238 11.62 -20.72 -7.63
CA GLU A 238 12.72 -20.95 -8.57
C GLU A 238 14.01 -21.48 -7.91
N GLY A 239 13.99 -21.74 -6.60
CA GLY A 239 15.12 -22.33 -5.88
C GLY A 239 16.32 -21.40 -5.73
N CYS A 240 16.11 -20.08 -5.76
CA CYS A 240 17.16 -19.06 -5.62
C CYS A 240 16.89 -18.09 -4.46
N ILE A 241 16.17 -18.52 -3.43
CA ILE A 241 15.84 -17.69 -2.27
C ILE A 241 17.07 -17.16 -1.54
N ASP A 242 18.20 -17.85 -1.62
CA ASP A 242 19.48 -17.44 -1.02
C ASP A 242 19.99 -16.09 -1.59
N ALA A 243 19.41 -15.61 -2.70
CA ALA A 243 19.67 -14.28 -3.22
C ALA A 243 19.01 -13.16 -2.40
N VAL A 244 18.02 -13.47 -1.55
CA VAL A 244 17.22 -12.52 -0.76
C VAL A 244 17.49 -12.76 0.72
N ASP A 245 18.13 -11.78 1.37
CA ASP A 245 18.48 -11.83 2.78
C ASP A 245 17.33 -11.34 3.69
N GLY A 246 16.38 -10.57 3.16
CA GLY A 246 15.21 -10.08 3.92
C GLY A 246 14.19 -9.34 3.05
N VAL A 247 12.99 -9.10 3.59
CA VAL A 247 11.91 -8.37 2.90
C VAL A 247 11.26 -7.35 3.83
N TYR A 248 11.05 -6.13 3.33
CA TYR A 248 10.35 -5.07 4.05
C TYR A 248 9.20 -4.54 3.17
N ALA A 249 7.95 -4.82 3.53
CA ALA A 249 6.79 -4.36 2.78
C ALA A 249 6.02 -3.29 3.56
N ASN A 250 5.91 -2.09 2.99
CA ASN A 250 5.10 -1.00 3.52
C ASN A 250 3.70 -1.04 2.90
N VAL A 251 2.65 -0.88 3.71
CA VAL A 251 1.23 -0.77 3.31
C VAL A 251 0.86 -1.68 2.12
N PRO A 252 1.15 -2.99 2.17
CA PRO A 252 1.16 -3.84 0.98
C PRO A 252 -0.23 -3.99 0.35
N TYR A 253 -0.30 -3.87 -0.98
CA TYR A 253 -1.50 -4.02 -1.83
C TYR A 253 -1.57 -5.43 -2.43
N ILE A 254 -2.13 -6.39 -1.71
CA ILE A 254 -1.87 -7.81 -1.90
C ILE A 254 -3.11 -8.71 -1.95
N SER A 255 -4.31 -8.19 -1.67
CA SER A 255 -5.54 -9.02 -1.70
C SER A 255 -6.17 -9.12 -3.08
N GLY A 256 -6.08 -8.08 -3.91
CA GLY A 256 -6.87 -8.00 -5.15
C GLY A 256 -8.39 -7.93 -4.92
N GLY A 257 -8.82 -7.86 -3.65
CA GLY A 257 -10.19 -8.11 -3.20
C GLY A 257 -11.06 -6.87 -3.06
N TYR A 258 -10.75 -5.80 -3.81
CA TYR A 258 -11.34 -4.49 -3.60
C TYR A 258 -12.80 -4.40 -4.08
N SER A 259 -13.25 -5.31 -4.95
CA SER A 259 -14.66 -5.51 -5.32
C SER A 259 -15.34 -6.68 -4.61
N TRP A 260 -14.72 -7.31 -3.59
CA TRP A 260 -15.41 -8.33 -2.82
C TRP A 260 -16.69 -7.78 -2.19
N ASP A 261 -17.68 -8.66 -2.03
CA ASP A 261 -18.90 -8.31 -1.35
C ASP A 261 -18.62 -7.84 0.09
N GLU A 262 -19.51 -7.01 0.60
CA GLU A 262 -19.33 -6.40 1.91
C GLU A 262 -19.27 -7.45 3.04
N GLY A 263 -19.97 -8.58 2.89
CA GLY A 263 -19.94 -9.67 3.87
C GLY A 263 -18.54 -10.26 4.01
N ARG A 264 -17.90 -10.57 2.88
CA ARG A 264 -16.51 -11.03 2.85
C ARG A 264 -15.54 -9.97 3.38
N LYS A 265 -15.69 -8.71 2.97
CA LYS A 265 -14.85 -7.61 3.50
C LYS A 265 -14.96 -7.49 5.02
N ARG A 266 -16.17 -7.53 5.58
CA ARG A 266 -16.38 -7.50 7.05
C ARG A 266 -15.73 -8.68 7.75
N ALA A 267 -15.78 -9.87 7.15
CA ALA A 267 -15.26 -11.09 7.74
C ALA A 267 -13.73 -11.17 7.69
N GLU A 268 -13.12 -10.76 6.57
CA GLU A 268 -11.69 -10.96 6.32
C GLU A 268 -10.86 -9.68 6.47
N LEU A 269 -11.34 -8.57 5.90
CA LEU A 269 -10.57 -7.34 5.70
C LEU A 269 -11.41 -6.08 6.04
N PRO A 270 -11.86 -5.92 7.30
CA PRO A 270 -12.78 -4.85 7.68
C PRO A 270 -12.23 -3.43 7.43
N SER A 271 -10.91 -3.24 7.35
CA SER A 271 -10.27 -1.98 6.94
C SER A 271 -10.73 -1.51 5.54
N LEU A 272 -11.02 -2.44 4.62
CA LEU A 272 -11.56 -2.11 3.28
C LEU A 272 -12.93 -1.44 3.34
N ILE A 273 -13.59 -1.43 4.49
CA ILE A 273 -14.80 -0.66 4.75
C ILE A 273 -14.47 0.53 5.64
N ALA A 274 -13.81 0.28 6.78
CA ALA A 274 -13.53 1.29 7.80
C ALA A 274 -12.78 2.52 7.27
N SER A 275 -11.88 2.32 6.31
CA SER A 275 -11.05 3.38 5.73
C SER A 275 -11.23 3.51 4.22
N ASN A 276 -12.33 2.98 3.65
CA ASN A 276 -12.57 3.15 2.21
C ASN A 276 -12.73 4.62 1.85
N GLY A 277 -11.99 5.09 0.84
CA GLY A 277 -11.99 6.49 0.43
C GLY A 277 -11.08 7.38 1.25
N TYR A 278 -10.39 6.86 2.28
CA TYR A 278 -9.36 7.61 2.98
C TYR A 278 -8.11 7.62 2.10
N PHE A 279 -7.94 8.69 1.32
CA PHE A 279 -6.91 8.87 0.28
C PHE A 279 -7.03 7.94 -0.94
N ILE A 280 -7.28 6.65 -0.74
CA ILE A 280 -7.52 5.65 -1.79
C ILE A 280 -8.88 4.98 -1.63
N GLU A 281 -9.50 4.59 -2.76
CA GLU A 281 -10.87 4.08 -2.82
C GLU A 281 -10.92 2.69 -3.51
N CYS A 282 -11.71 1.77 -2.96
CA CYS A 282 -11.77 0.37 -3.37
C CYS A 282 -12.19 0.16 -4.83
N SER A 283 -13.21 0.86 -5.33
CA SER A 283 -13.62 0.72 -6.73
C SER A 283 -12.60 1.31 -7.70
N GLN A 284 -11.87 2.36 -7.33
CA GLN A 284 -10.73 2.85 -8.12
C GLN A 284 -9.57 1.83 -8.15
N MET A 285 -9.23 1.25 -7.00
CA MET A 285 -8.26 0.15 -6.89
C MET A 285 -8.68 -1.08 -7.70
N ASP A 286 -9.98 -1.34 -7.79
CA ASP A 286 -10.54 -2.46 -8.54
C ASP A 286 -10.33 -2.34 -10.06
N LEU A 287 -10.26 -1.11 -10.58
CA LEU A 287 -9.86 -0.85 -11.97
C LEU A 287 -8.38 -1.18 -12.22
N LEU A 288 -7.51 -0.92 -11.24
CA LEU A 288 -6.09 -1.30 -11.34
C LEU A 288 -5.93 -2.82 -11.41
N VAL A 289 -6.65 -3.57 -10.56
CA VAL A 289 -6.67 -5.04 -10.63
C VAL A 289 -7.13 -5.52 -12.02
N ALA A 290 -8.11 -4.87 -12.63
CA ALA A 290 -8.62 -5.23 -13.97
C ALA A 290 -7.59 -5.02 -15.09
N ILE A 291 -6.67 -4.06 -14.92
CA ILE A 291 -5.52 -3.90 -15.83
C ILE A 291 -4.42 -4.91 -15.52
N TYR A 292 -4.18 -5.20 -14.24
CA TYR A 292 -3.11 -6.10 -13.82
C TYR A 292 -3.39 -7.58 -14.15
N ASP A 293 -4.63 -8.04 -13.96
CA ASP A 293 -5.08 -9.41 -14.24
C ASP A 293 -6.41 -9.40 -15.02
N PRO A 294 -6.38 -9.07 -16.32
CA PRO A 294 -7.59 -8.77 -17.10
C PRO A 294 -8.55 -9.95 -17.25
N ALA A 295 -8.04 -11.19 -17.20
CA ALA A 295 -8.86 -12.39 -17.27
C ALA A 295 -9.34 -12.86 -15.89
N GLY A 296 -8.76 -12.36 -14.79
CA GLY A 296 -9.03 -12.83 -13.44
C GLY A 296 -8.47 -14.24 -13.14
N ASP A 297 -7.70 -14.84 -14.04
CA ASP A 297 -7.15 -16.19 -13.89
C ASP A 297 -6.12 -16.29 -12.74
N ASN A 298 -5.60 -15.15 -12.28
CA ASN A 298 -4.62 -15.05 -11.22
C ASN A 298 -5.20 -14.52 -9.90
N ALA A 299 -6.52 -14.44 -9.77
CA ALA A 299 -7.21 -13.87 -8.60
C ALA A 299 -6.76 -14.47 -7.25
N GLU A 300 -6.36 -15.75 -7.21
CA GLU A 300 -5.82 -16.41 -6.02
C GLU A 300 -4.37 -16.92 -6.22
N ASN A 301 -3.68 -16.45 -7.25
CA ASN A 301 -2.28 -16.79 -7.48
C ASN A 301 -1.39 -15.98 -6.52
N PRO A 302 -0.62 -16.61 -5.62
CA PRO A 302 0.18 -15.89 -4.62
C PRO A 302 1.33 -15.06 -5.21
N LEU A 303 1.70 -15.27 -6.48
CA LEU A 303 2.65 -14.41 -7.18
C LEU A 303 2.01 -13.12 -7.73
N CYS A 304 0.68 -13.12 -7.92
CA CYS A 304 -0.08 -11.94 -8.33
C CYS A 304 -0.63 -11.20 -7.11
N TRP A 305 -1.21 -11.95 -6.16
CA TRP A 305 -1.83 -11.48 -4.94
C TRP A 305 -1.28 -12.26 -3.73
N PRO A 306 -0.16 -11.80 -3.13
CA PRO A 306 0.50 -12.48 -2.00
C PRO A 306 -0.42 -12.83 -0.83
N TYR A 307 -1.54 -12.11 -0.63
CA TYR A 307 -2.54 -12.46 0.38
C TYR A 307 -2.98 -13.92 0.32
N PHE A 308 -3.02 -14.53 -0.87
CA PHE A 308 -3.44 -15.91 -1.08
C PHE A 308 -2.34 -16.97 -0.86
N ALA A 309 -1.13 -16.56 -0.48
CA ALA A 309 -0.08 -17.50 -0.10
C ALA A 309 -0.55 -18.43 1.01
N LYS A 310 -0.25 -19.72 0.85
CA LYS A 310 -0.47 -20.76 1.85
C LYS A 310 0.81 -20.91 2.67
N GLU A 311 0.68 -21.51 3.85
CA GLU A 311 1.81 -21.72 4.77
C GLU A 311 3.03 -22.38 4.10
N ARG A 312 2.79 -23.38 3.22
CA ARG A 312 3.82 -24.06 2.44
C ARG A 312 4.57 -23.14 1.45
N ASP A 313 3.91 -22.10 0.96
CA ASP A 313 4.51 -21.15 0.01
C ASP A 313 5.42 -20.15 0.75
N LEU A 314 5.22 -20.00 2.07
CA LEU A 314 5.94 -19.06 2.94
C LEU A 314 7.05 -19.72 3.77
N THR A 315 6.98 -21.04 3.97
CA THR A 315 7.96 -21.78 4.77
C THR A 315 9.35 -21.67 4.15
N GLY A 316 10.33 -21.20 4.93
CA GLY A 316 11.71 -21.02 4.47
C GLY A 316 12.00 -19.65 3.85
N LEU A 317 11.03 -18.74 3.82
CA LEU A 317 11.29 -17.34 3.47
C LEU A 317 12.24 -16.66 4.49
N PRO A 318 13.04 -15.66 4.05
CA PRO A 318 13.94 -14.92 4.92
C PRO A 318 13.16 -14.05 5.93
N PRO A 319 13.82 -13.35 6.87
CA PRO A 319 13.15 -12.42 7.77
C PRO A 319 12.30 -11.37 7.04
N HIS A 320 11.15 -11.02 7.61
CA HIS A 320 10.18 -10.08 7.03
C HIS A 320 9.78 -8.96 8.00
N VAL A 321 9.56 -7.76 7.46
CA VAL A 321 8.86 -6.68 8.15
C VAL A 321 7.63 -6.26 7.33
N ILE A 322 6.47 -6.21 7.97
CA ILE A 322 5.22 -5.68 7.41
C ILE A 322 4.84 -4.40 8.16
N ALA A 323 4.97 -3.25 7.52
CA ALA A 323 4.52 -1.97 8.06
C ALA A 323 3.16 -1.62 7.47
N VAL A 324 2.18 -1.26 8.29
CA VAL A 324 0.84 -0.83 7.84
C VAL A 324 0.51 0.55 8.41
N ASN A 325 -0.44 1.27 7.81
CA ASN A 325 -0.90 2.57 8.30
C ASN A 325 -2.30 2.41 8.91
N GLU A 326 -2.60 3.19 9.95
CA GLU A 326 -3.82 3.00 10.75
C GLU A 326 -5.11 3.32 9.98
N LEU A 327 -5.09 4.39 9.18
CA LEU A 327 -6.24 4.91 8.41
C LEU A 327 -6.16 4.47 6.94
N ASP A 328 -5.70 3.25 6.70
CA ASP A 328 -5.46 2.69 5.38
C ASP A 328 -6.43 1.52 5.13
N PRO A 329 -7.20 1.52 4.01
CA PRO A 329 -8.06 0.39 3.70
C PRO A 329 -7.30 -0.93 3.52
N LEU A 330 -6.01 -0.89 3.19
CA LEU A 330 -5.15 -2.07 3.00
C LEU A 330 -4.50 -2.59 4.30
N ARG A 331 -4.80 -1.96 5.45
CA ARG A 331 -4.17 -2.30 6.72
C ARG A 331 -4.35 -3.78 7.09
N ASP A 332 -5.57 -4.30 7.00
CA ASP A 332 -5.87 -5.64 7.49
C ASP A 332 -5.30 -6.75 6.61
N GLU A 333 -5.12 -6.51 5.29
CA GLU A 333 -4.48 -7.50 4.41
C GLU A 333 -2.99 -7.63 4.70
N GLY A 334 -2.31 -6.52 5.00
CA GLY A 334 -0.93 -6.54 5.50
C GLY A 334 -0.81 -7.29 6.84
N ILE A 335 -1.69 -7.00 7.80
CA ILE A 335 -1.71 -7.70 9.11
C ILE A 335 -2.01 -9.20 8.93
N ALA A 336 -2.93 -9.56 8.04
CA ALA A 336 -3.24 -10.95 7.73
C ALA A 336 -2.02 -11.68 7.13
N PHE A 337 -1.31 -11.06 6.19
CA PHE A 337 -0.10 -11.64 5.61
C PHE A 337 1.02 -11.80 6.65
N TYR A 338 1.21 -10.82 7.54
CA TYR A 338 2.11 -10.96 8.69
C TYR A 338 1.78 -12.19 9.55
N ARG A 339 0.51 -12.43 9.86
CA ARG A 339 0.08 -13.60 10.63
C ARG A 339 0.39 -14.91 9.89
N LYS A 340 0.24 -14.92 8.55
CA LYS A 340 0.60 -16.08 7.72
C LYS A 340 2.09 -16.36 7.74
N LEU A 341 2.94 -15.32 7.70
CA LEU A 341 4.39 -15.47 7.85
C LEU A 341 4.75 -16.12 9.18
N LEU A 342 4.17 -15.63 10.29
CA LEU A 342 4.39 -16.23 11.62
C LEU A 342 3.95 -17.69 11.69
N ALA A 343 2.77 -18.01 11.13
CA ALA A 343 2.25 -19.37 11.11
C ALA A 343 3.20 -20.32 10.35
N ALA A 344 3.85 -19.84 9.28
CA ALA A 344 4.85 -20.57 8.52
C ALA A 344 6.25 -20.62 9.16
N GLY A 345 6.42 -20.10 10.38
CA GLY A 345 7.70 -20.08 11.09
C GLY A 345 8.70 -19.04 10.59
N VAL A 346 8.27 -18.07 9.77
CA VAL A 346 9.14 -16.99 9.28
C VAL A 346 9.40 -15.99 10.42
N LEU A 347 10.65 -15.52 10.53
CA LEU A 347 11.02 -14.43 11.44
C LEU A 347 10.39 -13.12 10.96
N ALA A 348 9.16 -12.86 11.38
CA ALA A 348 8.39 -11.71 10.93
C ALA A 348 8.14 -10.69 12.05
N ARG A 349 8.18 -9.40 11.70
CA ARG A 349 7.75 -8.28 12.53
C ARG A 349 6.64 -7.51 11.82
N ALA A 350 5.70 -6.97 12.57
CA ALA A 350 4.74 -6.01 12.07
C ALA A 350 4.74 -4.73 12.89
N ARG A 351 4.39 -3.62 12.26
CA ARG A 351 4.19 -2.33 12.93
C ARG A 351 3.05 -1.57 12.28
N THR A 352 2.38 -0.75 13.07
CA THR A 352 1.35 0.17 12.61
C THR A 352 1.81 1.61 12.79
N ASN A 353 1.80 2.39 11.72
CA ASN A 353 1.98 3.83 11.80
C ASN A 353 0.60 4.46 12.09
N HIS A 354 0.41 4.90 13.33
CA HIS A 354 -0.83 5.53 13.78
C HIS A 354 -1.03 6.92 13.17
N GLY A 355 -2.30 7.29 12.95
CA GLY A 355 -2.73 8.57 12.42
C GLY A 355 -2.40 8.83 10.96
N LEU A 356 -2.01 7.79 10.21
CA LEU A 356 -1.60 7.91 8.81
C LEU A 356 -2.58 7.24 7.85
N VAL A 357 -2.83 7.90 6.71
CA VAL A 357 -3.46 7.28 5.54
C VAL A 357 -2.46 6.43 4.76
N HIS A 358 -2.93 5.74 3.72
CA HIS A 358 -2.11 4.91 2.86
C HIS A 358 -0.82 5.62 2.39
N ALA A 359 0.33 4.97 2.60
CA ALA A 359 1.68 5.42 2.22
C ALA A 359 2.12 6.81 2.73
N ALA A 360 1.41 7.42 3.69
CA ALA A 360 1.68 8.79 4.09
C ALA A 360 3.09 9.01 4.66
N ASP A 361 3.65 8.00 5.34
CA ASP A 361 5.02 8.00 5.87
C ASP A 361 6.12 8.05 4.80
N LEU A 362 5.77 7.83 3.53
CA LEU A 362 6.64 8.03 2.38
C LEU A 362 6.28 9.33 1.63
N ILE A 363 4.99 9.60 1.43
CA ILE A 363 4.50 10.65 0.54
C ILE A 363 4.58 12.05 1.18
N PHE A 364 4.17 12.19 2.44
CA PHE A 364 3.97 13.50 3.10
C PHE A 364 5.15 13.91 3.97
N ARG A 365 6.36 13.68 3.47
CA ARG A 365 7.64 13.91 4.18
C ARG A 365 7.73 15.26 4.87
N GLN A 366 7.29 16.36 4.23
CA GLN A 366 7.34 17.69 4.86
C GLN A 366 6.30 17.90 5.96
N ALA A 367 5.14 17.25 5.88
CA ALA A 367 4.08 17.40 6.87
C ALA A 367 4.39 16.61 8.16
N ILE A 368 4.99 15.43 7.99
CA ILE A 368 5.28 14.47 9.06
C ILE A 368 6.74 13.96 9.01
N PRO A 369 7.74 14.87 9.08
CA PRO A 369 9.15 14.53 8.82
C PRO A 369 9.74 13.55 9.83
N ASP A 370 9.33 13.61 11.09
CA ASP A 370 9.71 12.67 12.14
C ASP A 370 9.24 11.24 11.83
N ILE A 371 7.99 11.09 11.39
CA ILE A 371 7.42 9.79 11.01
C ILE A 371 8.11 9.24 9.76
N TYR A 372 8.32 10.09 8.75
CA TYR A 372 9.08 9.72 7.54
C TYR A 372 10.48 9.22 7.90
N LEU A 373 11.22 9.99 8.71
CA LEU A 373 12.58 9.64 9.12
C LEU A 373 12.59 8.38 10.01
N ALA A 374 11.56 8.14 10.80
CA ALA A 374 11.41 6.89 11.55
C ALA A 374 11.23 5.68 10.62
N SER A 375 10.48 5.81 9.52
CA SER A 375 10.38 4.77 8.49
C SER A 375 11.71 4.51 7.80
N ILE A 376 12.43 5.56 7.37
CA ILE A 376 13.79 5.44 6.80
C ILE A 376 14.74 4.72 7.78
N SER A 377 14.73 5.13 9.05
CA SER A 377 15.60 4.55 10.08
C SER A 377 15.29 3.08 10.35
N ASP A 378 14.02 2.69 10.41
CA ASP A 378 13.62 1.29 10.68
C ASP A 378 13.99 0.37 9.52
N ILE A 379 13.76 0.80 8.27
CA ILE A 379 14.19 0.06 7.06
C ILE A 379 15.70 -0.13 7.07
N ALA A 380 16.45 0.95 7.32
CA ALA A 380 17.91 0.88 7.34
C ALA A 380 18.46 0.04 8.50
N SER A 381 17.80 0.09 9.67
CA SER A 381 18.15 -0.75 10.80
C SER A 381 17.89 -2.23 10.51
N PHE A 382 16.76 -2.55 9.87
CA PHE A 382 16.44 -3.91 9.48
C PHE A 382 17.44 -4.44 8.46
N ALA A 383 17.75 -3.68 7.40
CA ALA A 383 18.73 -4.06 6.39
C ALA A 383 20.12 -4.37 6.98
N ARG A 384 20.53 -3.63 8.03
CA ARG A 384 21.80 -3.87 8.76
C ARG A 384 21.78 -5.09 9.68
N SER A 385 20.61 -5.60 10.03
CA SER A 385 20.46 -6.76 10.94
C SER A 385 20.47 -8.11 10.23
N LEU A 386 20.46 -8.13 8.88
CA LEU A 386 20.37 -9.33 8.04
C LEU A 386 21.70 -10.09 7.86
#